data_AF-A0A0T2MD05-F1
#
_entry.id   AF-A0A0T2MD05-F1
#
_cell.length_a   1.000
_cell.length_b   1.000
_cell.length_c   1.000
_cell.angle_alpha   90.00
_cell.angle_beta   90.00
_cell.angle_gamma   90.00
#
_symmetry.space_group_name_H-M   'P 1'
#
loop_
_entity.id
_entity.type
_entity.pdbx_description
1 polymer ?
#
loop_
_entity_poly.entity_id
_entity_poly.type
_entity_poly.pdbx_seq_one_letter_code
_entity_poly.pdbx_strand_id
1 'polypeptide(L)'
;MALSWIARGAASAERGRRLMALRGITPNGHPLWEDREVGPLVDLHPRYGAVFPVLPRRTKPAVYSKAARLGLTKSRAPWSDNEILRLRIYRSGTREEVLAAFPGRSWRAIGLAANKRGHRRQKPPAQTSGIDLIDQIYSRAQLLGVSLTNLDAIVRRKGYFARRKWRRKQDHGAHGRAIAALGGHLRARFADGQA
;
A
#
# COMPACT_ATOMS: atom_id res chain seq x y z
N MET A 1 0.76 26.97 23.20
CA MET A 1 2.00 26.17 22.97
C MET A 1 3.16 26.90 23.61
N ALA A 2 3.87 26.29 24.55
CA ALA A 2 4.93 26.96 25.32
C ALA A 2 6.23 27.14 24.50
N LEU A 3 6.82 28.34 24.55
CA LEU A 3 8.07 28.71 23.87
C LEU A 3 9.24 27.74 24.20
N SER A 4 9.25 27.19 25.42
CA SER A 4 10.23 26.20 25.89
C SER A 4 10.17 24.87 25.13
N TRP A 5 9.02 24.50 24.55
CA TRP A 5 8.89 23.29 23.73
C TRP A 5 9.46 23.51 22.33
N ILE A 6 9.19 24.66 21.72
CA ILE A 6 9.73 25.05 20.41
C ILE A 6 11.26 25.19 20.49
N ALA A 7 11.78 25.83 21.55
CA ALA A 7 13.22 26.01 21.76
C ALA A 7 13.97 24.68 21.93
N ARG A 8 13.39 23.72 22.69
CA ARG A 8 13.96 22.36 22.82
C ARG A 8 13.96 21.60 21.50
N GLY A 9 12.90 21.73 20.71
CA GLY A 9 12.81 21.15 19.36
C GLY A 9 13.90 21.71 18.43
N ALA A 10 14.08 23.03 18.42
CA ALA A 10 15.10 23.70 17.63
C ALA A 10 16.53 23.27 18.02
N ALA A 11 16.85 23.23 19.32
CA ALA A 11 18.16 22.80 19.80
C ALA A 11 18.45 21.32 19.47
N SER A 12 17.44 20.45 19.53
CA SER A 12 17.57 19.05 19.12
C SER A 12 17.79 18.90 17.62
N ALA A 13 17.05 19.66 16.79
CA ALA A 13 17.22 19.66 15.35
C ALA A 13 18.62 20.13 14.94
N GLU A 14 19.15 21.15 15.63
CA GLU A 14 20.50 21.66 15.40
C GLU A 14 21.58 20.63 15.74
N ARG A 15 21.47 19.95 16.89
CA ARG A 15 22.35 18.83 17.23
C ARG A 15 22.29 17.72 16.17
N GLY A 16 21.10 17.39 15.68
CA GLY A 16 20.90 16.43 14.61
C GLY A 16 21.62 16.84 13.32
N ARG A 17 21.50 18.13 12.92
CA ARG A 17 22.20 18.68 11.74
C ARG A 17 23.71 18.60 11.88
N ARG A 18 24.25 18.96 13.05
CA ARG A 18 25.70 18.87 13.32
C ARG A 18 26.22 17.44 13.23
N LEU A 19 25.51 16.48 13.81
CA LEU A 19 25.88 15.06 13.73
C LEU A 19 25.83 14.52 12.30
N MET A 20 24.80 14.92 11.54
CA MET A 20 24.70 14.58 10.12
C MET A 20 25.89 15.13 9.34
N ALA A 21 26.21 16.43 9.50
CA ALA A 21 27.34 17.07 8.83
C ALA A 21 28.67 16.39 9.17
N LEU A 22 28.91 16.06 10.44
CA LEU A 22 30.14 15.41 10.88
C LEU A 22 30.29 13.98 10.33
N ARG A 23 29.19 13.22 10.26
CA ARG A 23 29.22 11.81 9.82
C ARG A 23 29.02 11.62 8.32
N GLY A 24 28.59 12.66 7.59
CA GLY A 24 28.26 12.53 6.16
C GLY A 24 27.02 11.66 5.88
N ILE A 25 26.25 11.28 6.91
CA ILE A 25 25.09 10.38 6.79
C ILE A 25 23.87 10.91 7.55
N THR A 26 22.71 10.59 7.02
CA THR A 26 21.41 10.78 7.69
C THR A 26 21.27 9.81 8.88
N PRO A 27 20.36 10.07 9.85
CA PRO A 27 20.10 9.16 10.97
C PRO A 27 19.71 7.73 10.53
N ASN A 28 19.18 7.59 9.31
CA ASN A 28 18.80 6.31 8.72
C ASN A 28 19.95 5.62 7.98
N GLY A 29 21.19 6.15 8.05
CA GLY A 29 22.38 5.56 7.44
C GLY A 29 22.59 5.90 5.96
N HIS A 30 21.74 6.73 5.34
CA HIS A 30 21.94 7.14 3.94
C HIS A 30 22.94 8.30 3.82
N PRO A 31 23.84 8.31 2.82
CA PRO A 31 24.77 9.42 2.61
C PRO A 31 24.06 10.77 2.43
N LEU A 32 24.63 11.86 2.94
CA LEU A 32 24.18 13.22 2.67
C LEU A 32 24.48 13.61 1.23
N TRP A 33 23.63 14.43 0.62
CA TRP A 33 23.87 14.95 -0.73
C TRP A 33 25.05 15.90 -0.70
N GLU A 34 26.03 15.64 -1.57
CA GLU A 34 27.18 16.51 -1.75
C GLU A 34 26.95 17.46 -2.93
N ASP A 35 27.60 18.62 -2.93
CA ASP A 35 27.41 19.63 -3.98
C ASP A 35 27.82 19.13 -5.36
N ARG A 36 28.85 18.27 -5.43
CA ARG A 36 29.27 17.57 -6.67
C ARG A 36 28.19 16.67 -7.27
N GLU A 37 27.25 16.20 -6.46
CA GLU A 37 26.14 15.36 -6.92
C GLU A 37 24.92 16.20 -7.35
N VAL A 38 24.83 17.45 -6.87
CA VAL A 38 23.71 18.34 -7.15
C VAL A 38 23.86 18.99 -8.53
N GLY A 39 25.06 19.40 -8.93
CA GLY A 39 25.32 20.02 -10.24
C GLY A 39 24.82 19.16 -11.42
N PRO A 40 25.30 17.91 -11.57
CA PRO A 40 24.85 17.02 -12.65
C PRO A 40 23.34 16.75 -12.64
N LEU A 41 22.70 16.78 -11.46
CA LEU A 41 21.26 16.61 -11.35
C LEU A 41 20.49 17.79 -11.93
N VAL A 42 21.00 19.02 -11.77
CA VAL A 42 20.41 20.24 -12.36
C VAL A 42 20.68 20.26 -13.87
N ASP A 43 21.93 20.01 -14.28
CA ASP A 43 22.38 20.14 -15.67
C ASP A 43 21.75 19.11 -16.61
N LEU A 44 21.60 17.87 -16.12
CA LEU A 44 21.08 16.77 -16.94
C LEU A 44 19.57 16.61 -16.82
N HIS A 45 18.87 17.39 -15.98
CA HIS A 45 17.41 17.36 -15.92
C HIS A 45 16.81 17.89 -17.25
N PRO A 46 15.77 17.26 -17.82
CA PRO A 46 14.94 16.14 -17.34
C PRO A 46 15.41 14.73 -17.77
N ARG A 47 16.61 14.60 -18.35
CA ARG A 47 17.15 13.36 -18.90
C ARG A 47 17.71 12.44 -17.82
N TYR A 48 16.82 11.82 -17.04
CA TYR A 48 17.20 10.89 -15.95
C TYR A 48 18.10 9.73 -16.40
N GLY A 49 18.03 9.30 -17.66
CA GLY A 49 18.92 8.27 -18.21
C GLY A 49 20.40 8.64 -18.12
N ALA A 50 20.73 9.93 -18.27
CA ALA A 50 22.10 10.43 -18.13
C ALA A 50 22.49 10.71 -16.67
N VAL A 51 21.51 10.95 -15.79
CA VAL A 51 21.75 11.24 -14.36
C VAL A 51 22.18 9.99 -13.59
N PHE A 52 21.57 8.83 -13.86
CA PHE A 52 21.82 7.62 -13.06
C PHE A 52 23.26 7.09 -13.12
N PRO A 53 23.95 7.07 -14.29
CA PRO A 53 25.36 6.67 -14.36
C PRO A 53 26.30 7.60 -13.57
N VAL A 54 25.97 8.91 -13.49
CA VAL A 54 26.79 9.92 -12.79
C VAL A 54 26.59 9.85 -11.27
N LEU A 55 25.47 9.31 -10.80
CA LEU A 55 25.12 9.19 -9.38
C LEU A 55 25.00 7.73 -8.91
N PRO A 56 26.06 6.90 -9.01
CA PRO A 56 25.98 5.45 -8.73
C PRO A 56 25.68 5.14 -7.26
N ARG A 57 26.02 6.06 -6.35
CA ARG A 57 25.71 5.94 -4.91
C ARG A 57 24.25 6.24 -4.57
N ARG A 58 23.45 6.72 -5.53
CA ARG A 58 22.07 7.17 -5.31
C ARG A 58 21.08 6.23 -5.96
N THR A 59 20.09 5.83 -5.16
CA THR A 59 18.95 5.07 -5.68
C THR A 59 18.07 5.98 -6.54
N LYS A 60 17.40 5.42 -7.55
CA LYS A 60 16.47 6.18 -8.42
C LYS A 60 15.44 7.01 -7.61
N PRO A 61 14.80 6.48 -6.54
CA PRO A 61 13.90 7.27 -5.70
C PRO A 61 14.57 8.46 -5.01
N ALA A 62 15.84 8.32 -4.59
CA ALA A 62 16.59 9.42 -3.97
C ALA A 62 16.82 10.56 -4.96
N VAL A 63 17.19 10.25 -6.20
CA VAL A 63 17.36 11.21 -7.30
C VAL A 63 16.06 11.95 -7.58
N TYR A 64 14.93 11.23 -7.73
CA TYR A 64 13.62 11.86 -7.96
C TYR A 64 13.21 12.78 -6.80
N SER A 65 13.41 12.33 -5.56
CA SER A 65 13.09 13.10 -4.36
C SER A 65 13.94 14.38 -4.25
N LYS A 66 15.25 14.28 -4.55
CA LYS A 66 16.14 15.45 -4.57
C LYS A 66 15.76 16.42 -5.67
N ALA A 67 15.50 15.95 -6.89
CA ALA A 67 15.04 16.81 -7.99
C ALA A 67 13.75 17.57 -7.63
N ALA A 68 12.81 16.90 -6.95
CA ALA A 68 11.59 17.55 -6.44
C ALA A 68 11.88 18.60 -5.36
N ARG A 69 12.81 18.33 -4.43
CA ARG A 69 13.22 19.31 -3.40
C ARG A 69 13.96 20.51 -3.97
N LEU A 70 14.66 20.33 -5.09
CA LEU A 70 15.34 21.41 -5.84
C LEU A 70 14.37 22.19 -6.74
N GLY A 71 13.08 21.85 -6.78
CA GLY A 71 12.11 22.52 -7.64
C GLY A 71 12.24 22.21 -9.14
N LEU A 72 13.06 21.22 -9.51
CA LEU A 72 13.25 20.82 -10.92
C LEU A 72 12.01 20.13 -11.47
N THR A 73 11.23 19.45 -10.62
CA THR A 73 10.00 18.77 -11.04
C THR A 73 8.78 19.64 -10.81
N LYS A 74 7.78 19.51 -11.70
CA LYS A 74 6.49 20.18 -11.53
C LYS A 74 5.86 19.79 -10.18
N SER A 75 5.55 20.79 -9.37
CA SER A 75 4.84 20.59 -8.11
C SER A 75 3.48 19.93 -8.36
N ARG A 76 3.06 19.06 -7.45
CA ARG A 76 1.73 18.45 -7.52
C ARG A 76 0.71 19.54 -7.18
N ALA A 77 -0.25 19.77 -8.07
CA ALA A 77 -1.33 20.70 -7.82
C ALA A 77 -2.05 20.34 -6.49
N PRO A 78 -2.26 21.30 -5.58
CA PRO A 78 -3.00 21.05 -4.34
C PRO A 78 -4.43 20.62 -4.66
N TRP A 79 -5.07 19.92 -3.73
CA TRP A 79 -6.49 19.56 -3.85
C TRP A 79 -7.34 20.76 -3.43
N SER A 80 -8.23 21.21 -4.30
CA SER A 80 -9.22 22.23 -3.97
C SER A 80 -10.33 21.68 -3.08
N ASP A 81 -11.03 22.55 -2.35
CA ASP A 81 -12.15 22.14 -1.48
C ASP A 81 -13.29 21.50 -2.28
N ASN A 82 -13.56 22.00 -3.49
CA ASN A 82 -14.54 21.42 -4.39
C ASN A 82 -14.15 19.99 -4.81
N GLU A 83 -12.87 19.79 -5.18
CA GLU A 83 -12.35 18.45 -5.47
C GLU A 83 -12.49 17.52 -4.25
N ILE A 84 -12.19 18.02 -3.05
CA ILE A 84 -12.31 17.23 -1.82
C ILE A 84 -13.75 16.78 -1.59
N LEU A 85 -14.73 17.68 -1.76
CA LEU A 85 -16.15 17.34 -1.61
C LEU A 85 -16.63 16.31 -2.63
N ARG A 86 -16.07 16.32 -3.85
CA ARG A 86 -16.37 15.36 -4.91
C ARG A 86 -15.79 13.96 -4.64
N LEU A 87 -14.80 13.82 -3.75
CA LEU A 87 -14.17 12.52 -3.45
C LEU A 87 -15.15 11.48 -2.91
N ARG A 88 -16.33 11.90 -2.43
CA ARG A 88 -17.42 10.99 -2.04
C ARG A 88 -17.84 10.04 -3.17
N ILE A 89 -17.78 10.50 -4.43
CA ILE A 89 -18.15 9.72 -5.62
C ILE A 89 -17.24 8.50 -5.77
N TYR A 90 -15.99 8.58 -5.28
CA TYR A 90 -15.03 7.48 -5.37
C TYR A 90 -15.53 6.17 -4.72
N ARG A 91 -16.40 6.24 -3.70
CA ARG A 91 -16.89 5.08 -2.95
C ARG A 91 -17.76 4.14 -3.80
N SER A 92 -18.64 4.71 -4.63
CA SER A 92 -19.67 3.98 -5.39
C SER A 92 -19.55 4.16 -6.90
N GLY A 93 -19.01 5.28 -7.37
CA GLY A 93 -18.97 5.62 -8.79
C GLY A 93 -18.07 4.70 -9.62
N THR A 94 -18.38 4.60 -10.90
CA THR A 94 -17.56 3.86 -11.87
C THR A 94 -16.21 4.56 -12.08
N ARG A 95 -15.25 3.86 -12.72
CA ARG A 95 -13.93 4.45 -12.99
C ARG A 95 -14.05 5.67 -13.90
N GLU A 96 -14.94 5.62 -14.87
CA GLU A 96 -15.17 6.68 -15.86
C GLU A 96 -15.83 7.90 -15.22
N GLU A 97 -16.89 7.71 -14.42
CA GLU A 97 -17.56 8.79 -13.68
C GLU A 97 -16.59 9.54 -12.77
N VAL A 98 -15.74 8.79 -12.05
CA VAL A 98 -14.74 9.39 -11.17
C VAL A 98 -13.69 10.16 -11.98
N LEU A 99 -13.21 9.64 -13.11
CA LEU A 99 -12.24 10.37 -13.93
C LEU A 99 -12.87 11.62 -14.58
N ALA A 100 -14.14 11.56 -14.98
CA ALA A 100 -14.88 12.71 -15.50
C ALA A 100 -15.06 13.80 -14.43
N ALA A 101 -15.27 13.43 -13.16
CA ALA A 101 -15.41 14.38 -12.05
C ALA A 101 -14.11 15.11 -11.68
N PHE A 102 -12.95 14.57 -12.09
CA PHE A 102 -11.61 15.06 -11.74
C PHE A 102 -10.72 15.23 -12.99
N PRO A 103 -11.02 16.19 -13.87
CA PRO A 103 -10.20 16.44 -15.05
C PRO A 103 -8.76 16.77 -14.66
N GLY A 104 -7.79 16.13 -15.31
CA GLY A 104 -6.35 16.34 -15.05
C GLY A 104 -5.79 15.58 -13.84
N ARG A 105 -6.59 14.81 -13.10
CA ARG A 105 -6.10 13.93 -12.03
C ARG A 105 -5.99 12.49 -12.52
N SER A 106 -4.88 11.84 -12.15
CA SER A 106 -4.76 10.40 -12.38
C SER A 106 -5.59 9.60 -11.39
N TRP A 107 -6.07 8.42 -11.83
CA TRP A 107 -6.80 7.47 -10.97
C TRP A 107 -6.08 7.19 -9.64
N ARG A 108 -4.75 7.05 -9.69
CA ARG A 108 -3.92 6.82 -8.51
C ARG A 108 -3.93 8.01 -7.55
N ALA A 109 -3.88 9.24 -8.06
CA ALA A 109 -3.94 10.44 -7.23
C ALA A 109 -5.29 10.54 -6.51
N ILE A 110 -6.38 10.28 -7.23
CA ILE A 110 -7.74 10.28 -6.68
C ILE A 110 -7.88 9.22 -5.58
N GLY A 111 -7.45 7.99 -5.85
CA GLY A 111 -7.53 6.90 -4.87
C GLY A 111 -6.71 7.18 -3.59
N LEU A 112 -5.52 7.76 -3.70
CA LEU A 112 -4.72 8.15 -2.53
C LEU A 112 -5.42 9.25 -1.72
N ALA A 113 -5.97 10.27 -2.39
CA ALA A 113 -6.66 11.37 -1.72
C ALA A 113 -7.96 10.93 -1.04
N ALA A 114 -8.73 10.05 -1.68
CA ALA A 114 -9.95 9.44 -1.17
C ALA A 114 -9.67 8.55 0.06
N ASN A 115 -8.68 7.65 -0.05
CA ASN A 115 -8.31 6.75 1.04
C ASN A 115 -7.80 7.49 2.28
N LYS A 116 -7.00 8.57 2.08
CA LYS A 116 -6.53 9.44 3.17
C LYS A 116 -7.69 10.07 3.95
N ARG A 117 -8.82 10.29 3.29
CA ARG A 117 -10.04 10.91 3.85
C ARG A 117 -11.14 9.89 4.18
N GLY A 118 -10.83 8.59 4.16
CA GLY A 118 -11.76 7.54 4.54
C GLY A 118 -12.77 7.11 3.46
N HIS A 119 -12.77 7.72 2.27
CA HIS A 119 -13.58 7.27 1.14
C HIS A 119 -12.93 6.05 0.49
N ARG A 120 -13.11 4.88 1.09
CA ARG A 120 -12.58 3.61 0.55
C ARG A 120 -13.64 2.94 -0.33
N ARG A 121 -13.25 2.42 -1.49
CA ARG A 121 -14.11 1.56 -2.31
C ARG A 121 -14.43 0.28 -1.56
N GLN A 122 -15.64 -0.25 -1.79
CA GLN A 122 -15.99 -1.58 -1.31
C GLN A 122 -15.05 -2.62 -1.96
N LYS A 123 -14.64 -3.63 -1.18
CA LYS A 123 -13.86 -4.73 -1.72
C LYS A 123 -14.76 -5.50 -2.70
N PRO A 124 -14.27 -5.85 -3.90
CA PRO A 124 -15.02 -6.74 -4.76
C PRO A 124 -15.29 -8.06 -4.01
N PRO A 125 -16.42 -8.74 -4.31
CA PRO A 125 -16.67 -10.07 -3.76
C PRO A 125 -15.48 -10.98 -4.09
N ALA A 126 -15.18 -11.92 -3.19
CA ALA A 126 -14.10 -12.86 -3.42
C ALA A 126 -14.39 -13.64 -4.71
N GLN A 127 -13.50 -13.59 -5.70
CA GLN A 127 -13.59 -14.44 -6.88
C GLN A 127 -13.69 -15.90 -6.45
N THR A 128 -14.60 -16.65 -7.06
CA THR A 128 -14.74 -18.09 -6.88
C THR A 128 -13.44 -18.79 -7.25
N SER A 129 -13.05 -19.71 -6.39
CA SER A 129 -11.80 -20.44 -6.41
C SER A 129 -11.83 -21.60 -7.40
N GLY A 130 -13.04 -22.01 -7.81
CA GLY A 130 -13.30 -23.19 -8.65
C GLY A 130 -13.34 -24.49 -7.85
N ILE A 131 -13.27 -24.40 -6.51
CA ILE A 131 -13.37 -25.53 -5.59
C ILE A 131 -14.52 -25.22 -4.66
N ASP A 132 -15.62 -25.95 -4.80
CA ASP A 132 -16.87 -25.69 -4.08
C ASP A 132 -16.67 -25.60 -2.57
N LEU A 133 -15.83 -26.46 -2.00
CA LEU A 133 -15.51 -26.44 -0.57
C LEU A 133 -14.90 -25.11 -0.12
N ILE A 134 -13.95 -24.57 -0.88
CA ILE A 134 -13.30 -23.29 -0.57
C ILE A 134 -14.27 -22.13 -0.75
N ASP A 135 -15.09 -22.20 -1.80
CA ASP A 135 -16.06 -21.16 -2.10
C ASP A 135 -17.19 -21.10 -1.07
N GLN A 136 -17.62 -22.24 -0.54
CA GLN A 136 -18.52 -22.31 0.61
C GLN A 136 -17.90 -21.70 1.87
N ILE A 137 -16.62 -21.99 2.16
CA ILE A 137 -15.88 -21.39 3.28
C ILE A 137 -15.82 -19.86 3.11
N TYR A 138 -15.52 -19.36 1.92
CA TYR A 138 -15.45 -17.92 1.64
C TYR A 138 -16.81 -17.24 1.77
N SER A 139 -17.85 -17.83 1.18
CA SER A 139 -19.22 -17.32 1.27
C SER A 139 -19.67 -17.23 2.73
N ARG A 140 -19.42 -18.28 3.51
CA ARG A 140 -19.77 -18.32 4.94
C ARG A 140 -18.96 -17.31 5.76
N ALA A 141 -17.66 -17.18 5.52
CA ALA A 141 -16.82 -16.19 6.19
C ALA A 141 -17.27 -14.75 5.87
N GLN A 142 -17.66 -14.48 4.62
CA GLN A 142 -18.19 -13.18 4.21
C GLN A 142 -19.53 -12.88 4.90
N LEU A 143 -20.44 -13.86 4.98
CA LEU A 143 -21.72 -13.73 5.68
C LEU A 143 -21.53 -13.40 7.16
N LEU A 144 -20.55 -14.02 7.82
CA LEU A 144 -20.22 -13.79 9.23
C LEU A 144 -19.33 -12.55 9.46
N GLY A 145 -18.95 -11.82 8.40
CA GLY A 145 -18.05 -10.66 8.51
C GLY A 145 -16.63 -11.01 8.96
N VAL A 146 -16.23 -12.28 8.91
CA VAL A 146 -14.91 -12.75 9.33
C VAL A 146 -13.90 -12.51 8.21
N SER A 147 -12.87 -11.72 8.49
CA SER A 147 -11.78 -11.53 7.52
C SER A 147 -11.00 -12.84 7.30
N LEU A 148 -10.59 -13.12 6.07
CA LEU A 148 -9.78 -14.31 5.76
C LEU A 148 -8.44 -14.36 6.52
N THR A 149 -7.90 -13.20 6.91
CA THR A 149 -6.72 -13.12 7.77
C THR A 149 -7.01 -13.59 9.19
N ASN A 150 -8.20 -13.30 9.71
CA ASN A 150 -8.65 -13.82 11.00
C ASN A 150 -8.94 -15.32 10.92
N LEU A 151 -9.55 -15.79 9.81
CA LEU A 151 -9.76 -17.21 9.56
C LEU A 151 -8.42 -17.98 9.52
N ASP A 152 -7.40 -17.43 8.87
CA ASP A 152 -6.03 -17.97 8.87
C ASP A 152 -5.42 -18.06 10.28
N ALA A 153 -5.73 -17.10 11.16
CA ALA A 153 -5.29 -17.11 12.55
C ALA A 153 -5.98 -18.23 13.34
N ILE A 154 -7.31 -18.37 13.21
CA ILE A 154 -8.10 -19.44 13.86
C ILE A 154 -7.59 -20.83 13.44
N VAL A 155 -7.30 -21.00 12.16
CA VAL A 155 -6.86 -22.29 11.58
C VAL A 155 -5.37 -22.56 11.83
N ARG A 156 -4.64 -21.62 12.44
CA ARG A 156 -3.19 -21.65 12.71
C ARG A 156 -2.37 -21.87 11.43
N ARG A 157 -2.75 -21.16 10.36
CA ARG A 157 -2.10 -21.22 9.04
C ARG A 157 -2.03 -19.84 8.41
N LYS A 158 -0.85 -19.21 8.48
CA LYS A 158 -0.64 -17.83 8.00
C LYS A 158 -0.73 -17.71 6.47
N GLY A 159 -1.74 -16.99 6.00
CA GLY A 159 -1.94 -16.69 4.58
C GLY A 159 -2.51 -17.86 3.78
N TYR A 160 -3.11 -18.85 4.43
CA TYR A 160 -3.61 -20.03 3.74
C TYR A 160 -4.80 -19.70 2.84
N PHE A 161 -5.86 -19.15 3.43
CA PHE A 161 -7.02 -18.60 2.75
C PHE A 161 -6.73 -17.19 2.22
N ALA A 162 -6.13 -16.31 3.03
CA ALA A 162 -5.98 -14.89 2.65
C ALA A 162 -5.04 -14.67 1.45
N ARG A 163 -4.00 -15.52 1.29
CA ARG A 163 -3.07 -15.46 0.16
C ARG A 163 -3.21 -16.64 -0.80
N ARG A 164 -4.29 -17.42 -0.69
CA ARG A 164 -4.60 -18.57 -1.54
C ARG A 164 -3.45 -19.60 -1.64
N LYS A 165 -2.70 -19.82 -0.55
CA LYS A 165 -1.60 -20.81 -0.52
C LYS A 165 -2.09 -22.24 -0.73
N TRP A 166 -3.37 -22.50 -0.45
CA TRP A 166 -4.04 -23.77 -0.75
C TRP A 166 -3.92 -24.18 -2.23
N ARG A 167 -3.72 -23.23 -3.16
CA ARG A 167 -3.47 -23.53 -4.59
C ARG A 167 -2.18 -24.30 -4.82
N ARG A 168 -1.18 -24.14 -3.96
CA ARG A 168 0.10 -24.86 -4.04
C ARG A 168 0.01 -26.23 -3.39
N LYS A 169 -0.64 -26.30 -2.23
CA LYS A 169 -0.82 -27.53 -1.46
C LYS A 169 -2.11 -27.45 -0.64
N GLN A 170 -3.03 -28.37 -0.90
CA GLN A 170 -4.25 -28.50 -0.13
C GLN A 170 -3.94 -29.13 1.25
N ASP A 171 -4.51 -28.57 2.30
CA ASP A 171 -4.38 -29.00 3.70
C ASP A 171 -5.82 -29.25 4.17
N HIS A 172 -6.27 -30.49 4.03
CA HIS A 172 -7.64 -30.87 4.39
C HIS A 172 -7.92 -30.65 5.88
N GLY A 173 -6.90 -30.70 6.74
CA GLY A 173 -7.03 -30.36 8.16
C GLY A 173 -7.29 -28.87 8.38
N ALA A 174 -6.69 -28.00 7.55
CA ALA A 174 -7.00 -26.57 7.56
C ALA A 174 -8.44 -26.31 7.09
N HIS A 175 -8.94 -27.05 6.09
CA HIS A 175 -10.33 -26.96 5.65
C HIS A 175 -11.29 -27.39 6.76
N GLY A 176 -11.05 -28.53 7.41
CA GLY A 176 -11.89 -29.02 8.51
C GLY A 176 -11.97 -28.04 9.68
N ARG A 177 -10.82 -27.48 10.10
CA ARG A 177 -10.80 -26.44 11.16
C ARG A 177 -11.54 -25.17 10.75
N ALA A 178 -11.42 -24.73 9.48
CA ALA A 178 -12.13 -23.57 8.98
C ALA A 178 -13.65 -23.80 8.99
N ILE A 179 -14.09 -24.98 8.56
CA ILE A 179 -15.51 -25.38 8.55
C ILE A 179 -16.06 -25.39 9.98
N ALA A 180 -15.36 -26.01 10.92
CA ALA A 180 -15.74 -26.03 12.33
C ALA A 180 -15.82 -24.61 12.93
N ALA A 181 -14.83 -23.76 12.65
CA ALA A 181 -14.80 -22.38 13.13
C ALA A 181 -15.94 -21.50 12.58
N LEU A 182 -16.45 -21.84 11.39
CA LEU A 182 -17.58 -21.15 10.75
C LEU A 182 -18.94 -21.79 11.09
N GLY A 183 -18.96 -22.78 11.98
CA GLY A 183 -20.16 -23.48 12.44
C GLY A 183 -20.71 -24.52 11.46
N GLY A 184 -19.86 -25.07 10.59
CA GLY A 184 -20.23 -26.11 9.63
C GLY A 184 -19.70 -27.49 10.03
N HIS A 185 -20.14 -28.51 9.28
CA HIS A 185 -19.67 -29.89 9.43
C HIS A 185 -19.31 -30.48 8.05
N LEU A 186 -18.24 -31.27 8.00
CA LEU A 186 -17.84 -32.01 6.80
C LEU A 186 -18.35 -33.46 6.92
N ARG A 187 -19.10 -33.93 5.92
CA ARG A 187 -19.54 -35.34 5.81
C ARG A 187 -18.97 -35.95 4.53
N ALA A 188 -18.32 -37.09 4.65
CA ALA A 188 -17.94 -37.91 3.50
C ALA A 188 -19.11 -38.85 3.15
N ARG A 189 -19.39 -38.99 1.86
CA ARG A 189 -20.25 -40.04 1.32
C ARG A 189 -19.42 -40.85 0.34
N PHE A 190 -19.42 -42.17 0.53
CA PHE A 190 -18.85 -43.10 -0.43
C PHE A 190 -20.00 -43.56 -1.32
N ALA A 191 -19.76 -43.63 -2.62
CA ALA A 191 -20.68 -44.34 -3.50
C ALA A 191 -20.40 -45.82 -3.27
N ASP A 192 -21.25 -46.50 -2.53
CA ASP A 192 -21.24 -47.96 -2.50
C ASP A 192 -21.51 -48.42 -3.94
N GLY A 193 -20.60 -49.23 -4.48
CA GLY A 193 -20.56 -49.55 -5.90
C GLY A 193 -21.89 -50.09 -6.41
N GLN A 194 -22.33 -49.59 -7.55
CA GLN A 194 -23.26 -50.33 -8.41
C GLN A 194 -22.53 -51.62 -8.80
N ALA A 195 -22.92 -52.72 -8.16
CA ALA A 195 -22.63 -54.07 -8.62
C ALA A 195 -23.61 -54.45 -9.72
#